data_AF-A0A3B9JBH8-F1
#
_entry.id   AF-A0A3B9JBH8-F1
#
_cell.length_a   1.000
_cell.length_b   1.000
_cell.length_c   1.000
_cell.angle_alpha   90.00
_cell.angle_beta   90.00
_cell.angle_gamma   90.00
#
_symmetry.space_group_name_H-M   'P 1'
#
loop_
_entity.id
_entity.type
_entity.pdbx_description
1 polymer ?
#
loop_
_entity_poly.entity_id
_entity_poly.type
_entity_poly.pdbx_seq_one_letter_code
_entity_poly.pdbx_strand_id
1 'polypeptide(L)'
;SSVMRDPEKMKSHLDPAMFKLYQLIWQRFVASQMEAALYDTLSVDVIGAGSRQYLLRAAGSVVKFPGFLVVYEESKNEDVQDEDADNVRIPAGIAEGQKQTLIRLLPEQHFTQPPPRYSEASLVQTLESFGIGRPSTYAPTISTIQDRGYVTRVDKRLEPTETGILVNDLMVQYFPDIVDTDFTVRMEEDLDKIAEGHADWVKIMDAFYRPFADAVQKAQAEMPQTKSGPEPIGRNCPTCNRELVIRYGRFGKFISCSGFPECRYTEPWLEKIGVACPKCKGEMVERKTRKGRVFFGCGNYPECDFTSWKRPLSQPCPSCGGMLVIANKREAQCIDCQENVLLDVVLAES
;
A
#
# COMPACT_ATOMS: atom_id res chain seq x y z
N SER A 1 4.91 27.84 -23.92
CA SER A 1 4.34 27.93 -22.55
C SER A 1 4.92 29.17 -21.88
N SER A 2 4.15 29.92 -21.08
CA SER A 2 4.65 31.14 -20.40
C SER A 2 4.43 31.05 -18.90
N VAL A 3 5.48 31.34 -18.12
CA VAL A 3 5.46 31.37 -16.65
C VAL A 3 4.51 32.45 -16.11
N MET A 4 4.20 33.47 -16.92
CA MET A 4 3.31 34.58 -16.57
C MET A 4 1.84 34.19 -16.44
N ARG A 5 1.49 32.97 -16.81
CA ARG A 5 0.18 32.37 -16.52
C ARG A 5 0.21 31.83 -15.09
N ASP A 6 0.04 32.71 -14.11
CA ASP A 6 -0.03 32.28 -12.72
C ASP A 6 -1.28 31.41 -12.48
N PRO A 7 -1.22 30.45 -11.52
CA PRO A 7 -2.34 29.55 -11.26
C PRO A 7 -3.65 30.29 -10.98
N GLU A 8 -3.65 31.34 -10.16
CA GLU A 8 -4.88 32.04 -9.78
C GLU A 8 -5.58 32.69 -10.98
N LYS A 9 -4.85 33.24 -11.95
CA LYS A 9 -5.43 33.71 -13.23
C LYS A 9 -6.03 32.61 -14.09
N MET A 10 -5.54 31.37 -13.96
CA MET A 10 -6.02 30.22 -14.75
C MET A 10 -7.19 29.49 -14.08
N LYS A 11 -7.46 29.76 -12.79
CA LYS A 11 -8.45 29.06 -11.96
C LYS A 11 -9.87 29.08 -12.52
N SER A 12 -10.31 30.20 -13.10
CA SER A 12 -11.63 30.34 -13.72
C SER A 12 -11.81 29.52 -15.00
N HIS A 13 -10.72 29.02 -15.58
CA HIS A 13 -10.71 28.29 -16.84
C HIS A 13 -10.48 26.79 -16.68
N LEU A 14 -10.29 26.32 -15.44
CA LEU A 14 -9.90 24.95 -15.14
C LEU A 14 -10.84 24.34 -14.10
N ASP A 15 -11.21 23.09 -14.32
CA ASP A 15 -11.87 22.31 -13.28
C ASP A 15 -10.97 22.13 -12.05
N PRO A 16 -11.51 21.90 -10.85
CA PRO A 16 -10.73 21.85 -9.62
C PRO A 16 -9.55 20.86 -9.63
N ALA A 17 -9.70 19.71 -10.31
CA ALA A 17 -8.63 18.72 -10.45
C ALA A 17 -7.53 19.20 -11.42
N MET A 18 -7.92 19.80 -12.54
CA MET A 18 -6.98 20.38 -13.51
C MET A 18 -6.22 21.56 -12.93
N PHE A 19 -6.90 22.41 -12.15
CA PHE A 19 -6.27 23.53 -11.45
C PHE A 19 -5.20 23.07 -10.47
N LYS A 20 -5.48 22.04 -9.65
CA LYS A 20 -4.49 21.48 -8.71
C LYS A 20 -3.25 20.94 -9.44
N LEU A 21 -3.46 20.21 -10.54
CA LEU A 21 -2.35 19.69 -11.35
C LEU A 21 -1.55 20.84 -12.01
N TYR A 22 -2.24 21.84 -12.55
CA TYR A 22 -1.62 23.01 -13.14
C TYR A 22 -0.77 23.78 -12.13
N GLN A 23 -1.32 24.03 -10.94
CA GLN A 23 -0.63 24.68 -9.84
C GLN A 23 0.64 23.93 -9.45
N LEU A 24 0.55 22.59 -9.30
CA LEU A 24 1.70 21.75 -8.98
C LEU A 24 2.80 21.84 -10.04
N ILE A 25 2.45 21.73 -11.32
CA ILE A 25 3.39 21.83 -12.45
C ILE A 25 4.04 23.22 -12.47
N TRP A 26 3.25 24.27 -12.30
CA TRP A 26 3.74 25.64 -12.31
C TRP A 26 4.71 25.89 -11.15
N GLN A 27 4.36 25.46 -9.94
CA GLN A 27 5.21 25.62 -8.76
C GLN A 27 6.53 24.87 -8.90
N ARG A 28 6.49 23.60 -9.36
CA ARG A 28 7.69 22.78 -9.63
C ARG A 28 8.59 23.45 -10.68
N PHE A 29 8.01 23.97 -11.76
CA PHE A 29 8.75 24.65 -12.82
C PHE A 29 9.42 25.93 -12.31
N VAL A 30 8.68 26.81 -11.63
CA VAL A 30 9.24 28.06 -11.08
C VAL A 30 10.32 27.77 -10.05
N ALA A 31 10.08 26.84 -9.13
CA ALA A 31 11.06 26.42 -8.13
C ALA A 31 12.36 25.90 -8.73
N SER A 32 12.30 25.20 -9.87
CA SER A 32 13.52 24.71 -10.56
C SER A 32 14.43 25.81 -11.11
N GLN A 33 13.93 27.05 -11.22
CA GLN A 33 14.69 28.23 -11.67
C GLN A 33 15.03 29.17 -10.50
N MET A 34 14.67 28.83 -9.26
CA MET A 34 14.94 29.62 -8.07
C MET A 34 16.25 29.18 -7.39
N GLU A 35 16.80 30.05 -6.56
CA GLU A 35 17.96 29.75 -5.72
C GLU A 35 17.68 28.62 -4.74
N ALA A 36 18.72 27.84 -4.43
CA ALA A 36 18.65 26.78 -3.43
C ALA A 36 18.30 27.32 -2.04
N ALA A 37 17.58 26.52 -1.26
CA ALA A 37 17.36 26.80 0.15
C ALA A 37 18.68 26.60 0.93
N LEU A 38 18.97 27.51 1.87
CA LEU A 38 20.13 27.41 2.76
C LEU A 38 19.66 27.10 4.18
N TYR A 39 20.28 26.10 4.78
CA TYR A 39 20.02 25.65 6.14
C TYR A 39 21.26 25.85 7.00
N ASP A 40 21.08 26.38 8.20
CA ASP A 40 22.08 26.29 9.26
C ASP A 40 21.78 25.01 10.06
N THR A 41 22.68 24.03 9.97
CA THR A 41 22.55 22.74 10.68
C THR A 41 23.43 22.74 11.92
N LEU A 42 22.87 22.34 13.05
CA LEU A 42 23.58 22.24 14.33
C LEU A 42 23.40 20.84 14.89
N SER A 43 24.52 20.22 15.30
CA SER A 43 24.52 19.00 16.08
C SER A 43 25.22 19.25 17.40
N VAL A 44 24.57 18.85 18.50
CA VAL A 44 25.07 19.03 19.86
C VAL A 44 25.20 17.66 20.51
N ASP A 45 26.40 17.38 20.96
CA ASP A 45 26.75 16.18 21.71
C ASP A 45 26.86 16.53 23.20
N VAL A 46 26.08 15.82 24.03
CA VAL A 46 26.06 16.00 25.49
C VAL A 46 26.62 14.76 26.16
N ILE A 47 27.78 14.92 26.78
CA ILE A 47 28.42 13.86 27.56
C ILE A 47 27.82 13.87 28.97
N GLY A 48 27.19 12.76 29.35
CA GLY A 48 26.72 12.55 30.71
C GLY A 48 27.57 11.53 31.46
N ALA A 49 27.72 11.76 32.76
CA ALA A 49 28.41 10.85 33.66
C ALA A 49 27.45 10.39 34.77
N GLY A 50 27.10 9.10 34.72
CA GLY A 50 26.37 8.40 35.79
C GLY A 50 27.18 7.22 36.31
N SER A 51 26.56 6.04 36.45
CA SER A 51 27.28 4.78 36.71
C SER A 51 28.16 4.32 35.54
N ARG A 52 27.87 4.82 34.33
CA ARG A 52 28.67 4.70 33.10
C ARG A 52 28.68 6.06 32.41
N GLN A 53 29.68 6.28 31.56
CA GLN A 53 29.70 7.42 30.65
C GLN A 53 28.77 7.14 29.46
N TYR A 54 27.98 8.13 29.07
CA TYR A 54 27.06 8.04 27.94
C TYR A 54 27.08 9.33 27.11
N LEU A 55 26.66 9.21 25.86
CA LEU A 55 26.58 10.30 24.89
C LEU A 55 25.12 10.45 24.45
N LEU A 56 24.56 11.65 24.59
CA LEU A 56 23.32 12.02 23.91
C LEU A 56 23.66 12.93 22.74
N ARG A 57 22.95 12.78 21.63
CA ARG A 57 23.08 13.64 20.46
C ARG A 57 21.74 14.28 20.15
N ALA A 58 21.74 15.59 19.93
CA ALA A 58 20.65 16.32 19.31
C ALA A 58 21.13 16.86 17.97
N ALA A 59 20.33 16.73 16.92
CA ALA A 59 20.58 17.34 15.62
C ALA A 59 19.34 18.15 15.23
N GLY A 60 19.58 19.33 14.64
CA GLY A 60 18.52 20.22 14.20
C GLY A 60 18.99 21.10 13.05
N SER A 61 18.07 21.47 12.18
CA SER A 61 18.35 22.40 11.08
C SER A 61 17.36 23.56 11.10
N VAL A 62 17.84 24.76 10.79
CA VAL A 62 16.99 25.95 10.65
C VAL A 62 17.20 26.55 9.28
N VAL A 63 16.10 26.85 8.59
CA VAL A 63 16.12 27.55 7.30
C VAL A 63 16.67 28.96 7.50
N LYS A 64 17.84 29.24 6.93
CA LYS A 64 18.47 30.56 6.88
C LYS A 64 17.98 31.37 5.70
N PHE A 65 17.79 30.70 4.56
CA PHE A 65 17.25 31.29 3.35
C PHE A 65 16.31 30.27 2.69
N PRO A 66 15.02 30.59 2.50
CA PRO A 66 14.05 29.61 2.03
C PRO A 66 14.22 29.26 0.54
N GLY A 67 14.82 30.13 -0.28
CA GLY A 67 15.02 29.85 -1.70
C GLY A 67 13.73 29.40 -2.41
N PHE A 68 13.82 28.32 -3.17
CA PHE A 68 12.69 27.71 -3.89
C PHE A 68 11.53 27.23 -2.98
N LEU A 69 11.77 27.01 -1.69
CA LEU A 69 10.75 26.51 -0.74
C LEU A 69 9.58 27.47 -0.55
N VAL A 70 9.76 28.76 -0.87
CA VAL A 70 8.67 29.76 -0.83
C VAL A 70 7.54 29.40 -1.80
N VAL A 71 7.86 28.71 -2.89
CA VAL A 71 6.91 28.39 -3.98
C VAL A 71 6.58 26.91 -4.02
N TYR A 72 7.52 26.04 -3.63
CA TYR A 72 7.37 24.60 -3.74
C TYR A 72 8.05 23.86 -2.60
N GLU A 73 7.28 23.01 -1.92
CA GLU A 73 7.79 22.05 -0.94
C GLU A 73 7.37 20.66 -1.39
N GLU A 74 8.30 19.71 -1.44
CA GLU A 74 7.95 18.33 -1.76
C GLU A 74 7.13 17.75 -0.62
N SER A 75 5.91 17.30 -0.93
CA SER A 75 5.14 16.45 -0.03
C SER A 75 5.98 15.24 0.34
N LYS A 76 6.33 15.13 1.63
CA LYS A 76 7.04 13.97 2.19
C LYS A 76 6.25 12.69 1.89
N ASN A 77 6.97 11.63 1.51
CA ASN A 77 6.36 10.32 1.25
C ASN A 77 5.65 9.85 2.53
N GLU A 78 4.44 9.30 2.42
CA GLU A 78 3.65 8.83 3.58
C GLU A 78 4.38 7.75 4.44
N ASP A 79 5.46 7.16 3.91
CA ASP A 79 6.32 6.16 4.58
C ASP A 79 7.50 6.73 5.35
N VAL A 80 7.90 7.96 5.07
CA VAL A 80 8.99 8.61 5.81
C VAL A 80 8.33 9.23 7.03
N GLN A 81 8.27 8.46 8.13
CA GLN A 81 8.05 9.06 9.43
C GLN A 81 9.16 10.09 9.62
N ASP A 82 8.77 11.32 9.91
CA ASP A 82 9.68 12.32 10.45
C ASP A 82 10.37 11.69 11.66
N GLU A 83 11.60 11.21 11.48
CA GLU A 83 12.53 11.27 12.58
C GLU A 83 12.73 12.76 12.84
N ASP A 84 12.47 13.17 14.08
CA ASP A 84 12.30 14.55 14.58
C ASP A 84 13.38 15.60 14.19
N ALA A 85 14.37 15.26 13.36
CA ALA A 85 15.52 16.09 13.02
C ALA A 85 15.20 17.41 12.29
N ASP A 86 14.18 17.45 11.42
CA ASP A 86 13.92 18.64 10.60
C ASP A 86 13.30 19.81 11.38
N ASN A 87 12.68 19.56 12.53
CA ASN A 87 11.98 20.58 13.32
C ASN A 87 12.57 20.81 14.72
N VAL A 88 13.65 20.12 15.09
CA VAL A 88 14.34 20.35 16.37
C VAL A 88 15.06 21.70 16.30
N ARG A 89 14.43 22.74 16.86
CA ARG A 89 15.08 24.02 17.11
C ARG A 89 15.97 23.93 18.33
N ILE A 90 17.25 23.74 18.08
CA ILE A 90 18.26 23.85 19.13
C ILE A 90 18.37 25.32 19.55
N PRO A 91 18.29 25.64 20.86
CA PRO A 91 18.38 27.01 21.34
C PRO A 91 19.67 27.71 20.89
N ALA A 92 19.56 28.98 20.51
CA ALA A 92 20.72 29.81 20.24
C ALA A 92 21.54 30.03 21.52
N GLY A 93 22.87 30.04 21.39
CA GLY A 93 23.79 30.35 22.50
C GLY A 93 24.29 29.15 23.30
N ILE A 94 24.17 27.92 22.77
CA ILE A 94 24.90 26.77 23.33
C ILE A 94 26.39 26.94 23.04
N ALA A 95 27.22 26.71 24.05
CA ALA A 95 28.67 26.74 23.94
C ALA A 95 29.31 25.42 24.38
N GLU A 96 30.49 25.12 23.84
CA GLU A 96 31.30 23.98 24.28
C GLU A 96 31.60 24.08 25.78
N GLY A 97 31.47 22.95 26.50
CA GLY A 97 31.68 22.89 27.94
C GLY A 97 30.53 23.44 28.80
N GLN A 98 29.45 23.93 28.20
CA GLN A 98 28.27 24.37 28.95
C GLN A 98 27.62 23.21 29.70
N LYS A 99 27.45 23.36 31.02
CA LYS A 99 26.76 22.38 31.86
C LYS A 99 25.25 22.41 31.55
N GLN A 100 24.70 21.23 31.29
CA GLN A 100 23.27 21.04 31.05
C GLN A 100 22.60 20.42 32.28
N THR A 101 21.35 20.84 32.55
CA THR A 101 20.54 20.29 33.65
C THR A 101 19.51 19.33 33.08
N LEU A 102 19.48 18.10 33.59
CA LEU A 102 18.46 17.13 33.22
C LEU A 102 17.09 17.59 33.74
N ILE A 103 16.12 17.73 32.83
CA ILE A 103 14.74 18.09 33.18
C ILE A 103 13.87 16.83 33.28
N ARG A 104 13.90 15.97 32.24
CA ARG A 104 13.07 14.77 32.14
C ARG A 104 13.77 13.70 31.30
N LEU A 105 13.53 12.42 31.62
CA LEU A 105 13.85 11.28 30.78
C LEU A 105 12.56 10.71 30.19
N LEU A 106 12.55 10.49 28.88
CA LEU A 106 11.43 9.92 28.12
C LEU A 106 11.88 8.60 27.50
N PRO A 107 11.64 7.47 28.19
CA PRO A 107 11.93 6.18 27.60
C PRO A 107 10.89 5.86 26.53
N GLU A 108 11.33 5.62 25.30
CA GLU A 108 10.49 5.16 24.21
C GLU A 108 10.95 3.78 23.74
N GLN A 109 9.98 2.90 23.49
CA GLN A 109 10.23 1.58 22.93
C GLN A 109 9.86 1.60 21.45
N HIS A 110 10.83 1.26 20.60
CA HIS A 110 10.63 1.14 19.16
C HIS A 110 10.69 -0.33 18.74
N PHE A 111 9.97 -0.64 17.67
CA PHE A 111 10.03 -1.92 16.99
C PHE A 111 10.52 -1.71 15.57
N THR A 112 11.28 -2.67 15.04
CA THR A 112 11.63 -2.69 13.62
C THR A 112 10.35 -2.82 12.81
N GLN A 113 10.12 -1.88 11.90
CA GLN A 113 9.00 -1.95 10.97
C GLN A 113 9.42 -2.72 9.72
N PRO A 114 8.54 -3.56 9.15
CA PRO A 114 8.81 -4.17 7.85
C PRO A 114 8.88 -3.09 6.76
N PRO A 115 9.51 -3.38 5.61
CA PRO A 115 9.48 -2.47 4.46
C PRO A 115 8.04 -2.09 4.11
N PRO A 116 7.76 -0.80 3.84
CA PRO A 116 6.41 -0.37 3.48
C PRO A 116 6.01 -0.97 2.15
N ARG A 117 4.72 -1.28 2.00
CA ARG A 117 4.17 -1.66 0.70
C ARG A 117 4.21 -0.49 -0.27
N TYR A 118 4.29 -0.78 -1.56
CA TYR A 118 4.28 0.24 -2.60
C TYR A 118 2.94 0.98 -2.65
N SER A 119 2.99 2.31 -2.69
CA SER A 119 1.96 3.13 -3.33
C SER A 119 2.14 3.14 -4.86
N GLU A 120 1.14 3.63 -5.60
CA GLU A 120 1.27 3.82 -7.06
C GLU A 120 2.50 4.69 -7.40
N ALA A 121 2.72 5.78 -6.67
CA ALA A 121 3.86 6.68 -6.91
C ALA A 121 5.20 6.00 -6.62
N SER A 122 5.33 5.31 -5.49
CA SER A 122 6.58 4.59 -5.16
C SER A 122 6.84 3.41 -6.11
N LEU A 123 5.79 2.78 -6.65
CA LEU A 123 5.95 1.73 -7.65
C LEU A 123 6.46 2.32 -8.97
N VAL A 124 5.89 3.45 -9.44
CA VAL A 124 6.42 4.17 -10.61
C VAL A 124 7.88 4.54 -10.42
N GLN A 125 8.23 5.12 -9.27
CA GLN A 125 9.61 5.48 -8.94
C GLN A 125 10.54 4.26 -8.95
N THR A 126 10.07 3.12 -8.45
CA THR A 126 10.83 1.87 -8.44
C THR A 126 11.03 1.34 -9.87
N LEU A 127 9.96 1.31 -10.68
CA LEU A 127 10.03 0.90 -12.09
C LEU A 127 11.01 1.77 -12.88
N GLU A 128 10.94 3.09 -12.69
CA GLU A 128 11.85 4.06 -13.30
C GLU A 128 13.31 3.82 -12.86
N SER A 129 13.55 3.57 -11.56
CA SER A 129 14.90 3.29 -11.05
C SER A 129 15.50 2.00 -11.60
N PHE A 130 14.66 1.03 -11.95
CA PHE A 130 15.07 -0.20 -12.62
C PHE A 130 15.11 -0.06 -14.14
N GLY A 131 14.68 1.06 -14.74
CA GLY A 131 14.60 1.22 -16.19
C GLY A 131 13.45 0.46 -16.85
N ILE A 132 12.47 0.02 -16.08
CA ILE A 132 11.32 -0.77 -16.55
C ILE A 132 10.17 0.17 -16.91
N GLY A 133 9.71 0.10 -18.16
CA GLY A 133 8.63 0.93 -18.67
C GLY A 133 9.09 2.33 -19.07
N ARG A 134 8.13 3.17 -19.48
CA ARG A 134 8.32 4.52 -20.03
C ARG A 134 7.20 5.43 -19.51
N PRO A 135 7.33 6.76 -19.64
CA PRO A 135 6.27 7.70 -19.23
C PRO A 135 4.88 7.38 -19.80
N SER A 136 4.82 6.76 -20.97
CA SER A 136 3.59 6.32 -21.62
C SER A 136 2.99 5.03 -21.02
N THR A 137 3.77 4.22 -20.32
CA THR A 137 3.38 2.87 -19.87
C THR A 137 3.23 2.73 -18.36
N TYR A 138 3.73 3.66 -17.54
CA TYR A 138 3.59 3.60 -16.08
C TYR A 138 2.13 3.52 -15.60
N ALA A 139 1.29 4.49 -15.98
CA ALA A 139 -0.12 4.50 -15.56
C ALA A 139 -0.92 3.32 -16.14
N PRO A 140 -0.79 2.96 -17.44
CA PRO A 140 -1.45 1.76 -17.99
C PRO A 140 -1.04 0.46 -17.30
N THR A 141 0.25 0.29 -16.95
CA THR A 141 0.74 -0.90 -16.26
C THR A 141 0.05 -1.05 -14.90
N ILE A 142 0.04 0.02 -14.10
CA ILE A 142 -0.60 0.06 -12.78
C ILE A 142 -2.12 -0.19 -12.87
N SER A 143 -2.79 0.37 -13.88
CA SER A 143 -4.21 0.08 -14.12
C SER A 143 -4.41 -1.39 -14.48
N THR A 144 -3.60 -1.94 -15.38
CA THR A 144 -3.74 -3.30 -15.89
C THR A 144 -3.59 -4.35 -14.79
N ILE A 145 -2.59 -4.22 -13.92
CA ILE A 145 -2.37 -5.18 -12.82
C ILE A 145 -3.48 -5.11 -11.76
N GLN A 146 -4.11 -3.94 -11.58
CA GLN A 146 -5.27 -3.77 -10.70
C GLN A 146 -6.55 -4.32 -11.34
N ASP A 147 -6.81 -4.00 -12.61
CA ASP A 147 -8.01 -4.42 -13.36
C ASP A 147 -8.05 -5.94 -13.55
N ARG A 148 -6.88 -6.58 -13.73
CA ARG A 148 -6.74 -8.05 -13.78
C ARG A 148 -6.78 -8.71 -12.41
N GLY A 149 -6.79 -7.94 -11.33
CA GLY A 149 -6.87 -8.45 -9.96
C GLY A 149 -5.59 -9.14 -9.47
N TYR A 150 -4.43 -8.84 -10.05
CA TYR A 150 -3.14 -9.32 -9.52
C TYR A 150 -2.73 -8.57 -8.26
N VAL A 151 -3.12 -7.30 -8.18
CA VAL A 151 -2.93 -6.47 -6.98
C VAL A 151 -4.23 -5.76 -6.62
N THR A 152 -4.38 -5.40 -5.36
CA THR A 152 -5.50 -4.60 -4.87
C THR A 152 -5.00 -3.40 -4.10
N ARG A 153 -5.78 -2.32 -4.14
CA ARG A 153 -5.47 -1.09 -3.42
C ARG A 153 -6.16 -1.07 -2.05
N VAL A 154 -5.37 -1.13 -0.98
CA VAL A 154 -5.81 -1.04 0.41
C VAL A 154 -5.09 0.14 1.05
N ASP A 155 -5.83 1.13 1.56
CA ASP A 155 -5.25 2.32 2.21
C ASP A 155 -4.14 3.02 1.37
N LYS A 156 -4.38 3.17 0.07
CA LYS A 156 -3.43 3.71 -0.95
C LYS A 156 -2.18 2.87 -1.21
N ARG A 157 -2.10 1.66 -0.65
CA ARG A 157 -1.04 0.68 -0.85
C ARG A 157 -1.48 -0.43 -1.78
N LEU A 158 -0.55 -0.95 -2.56
CA LEU A 158 -0.74 -2.09 -3.45
C LEU A 158 -0.39 -3.37 -2.69
N GLU A 159 -1.37 -4.28 -2.60
CA GLU A 159 -1.21 -5.59 -1.99
C GLU A 159 -1.39 -6.67 -3.06
N PRO A 160 -0.46 -7.64 -3.18
CA PRO A 160 -0.61 -8.75 -4.12
C PRO A 160 -1.78 -9.65 -3.68
N THR A 161 -2.55 -10.14 -4.66
CA THR A 161 -3.61 -11.14 -4.42
C THR A 161 -3.04 -12.56 -4.50
N GLU A 162 -3.79 -13.54 -4.01
CA GLU A 162 -3.45 -14.97 -4.20
C GLU A 162 -3.24 -15.31 -5.69
N THR A 163 -4.09 -14.78 -6.57
CA THR A 163 -3.94 -14.93 -8.02
C THR A 163 -2.67 -14.28 -8.54
N GLY A 164 -2.33 -13.08 -8.05
CA GLY A 164 -1.10 -12.38 -8.43
C GLY A 164 0.15 -13.17 -8.04
N ILE A 165 0.18 -13.70 -6.81
CA ILE A 165 1.28 -14.53 -6.31
C ILE A 165 1.40 -15.81 -7.14
N LEU A 166 0.31 -16.55 -7.32
CA LEU A 166 0.31 -17.79 -8.08
C LEU A 166 0.79 -17.59 -9.52
N VAL A 167 0.29 -16.55 -10.20
CA VAL A 167 0.70 -16.23 -11.58
C VAL A 167 2.17 -15.85 -11.61
N ASN A 168 2.64 -15.03 -10.66
CA ASN A 168 4.05 -14.67 -10.58
C ASN A 168 4.95 -15.89 -10.38
N ASP A 169 4.59 -16.80 -9.46
CA ASP A 169 5.38 -18.00 -9.18
C ASP A 169 5.49 -18.90 -10.42
N LEU A 170 4.38 -19.09 -11.15
CA LEU A 170 4.39 -19.82 -12.43
C LEU A 170 5.24 -19.12 -13.49
N MET A 171 5.17 -17.79 -13.57
CA MET A 171 5.97 -17.03 -14.53
C MET A 171 7.48 -17.11 -14.20
N VAL A 172 7.87 -17.00 -12.93
CA VAL A 172 9.27 -17.17 -12.50
C VAL A 172 9.78 -18.58 -12.77
N GLN A 173 8.94 -19.60 -12.58
CA GLN A 173 9.33 -20.98 -12.78
C GLN A 173 9.51 -21.34 -14.27
N TYR A 174 8.60 -20.91 -15.15
CA TYR A 174 8.56 -21.34 -16.55
C TYR A 174 9.13 -20.32 -17.54
N PHE A 175 9.18 -19.05 -17.15
CA PHE A 175 9.66 -17.95 -17.98
C PHE A 175 10.65 -17.04 -17.24
N PRO A 176 11.69 -17.61 -16.57
CA PRO A 176 12.61 -16.84 -15.73
C PRO A 176 13.29 -15.71 -16.51
N ASP A 177 13.72 -15.98 -17.74
CA ASP A 177 14.38 -14.99 -18.60
C ASP A 177 13.46 -13.83 -19.00
N ILE A 178 12.13 -14.00 -18.95
CA ILE A 178 11.16 -12.97 -19.39
C ILE A 178 10.75 -12.06 -18.23
N VAL A 179 10.58 -12.63 -17.04
CA VAL A 179 10.23 -11.87 -15.84
C VAL A 179 11.45 -11.27 -15.14
N ASP A 180 12.64 -11.63 -15.59
CA ASP A 180 13.87 -10.99 -15.19
C ASP A 180 13.84 -9.48 -15.51
N THR A 181 14.28 -8.68 -14.55
CA THR A 181 14.28 -7.22 -14.68
C THR A 181 15.22 -6.77 -15.79
N ASP A 182 16.40 -7.40 -15.91
CA ASP A 182 17.41 -7.01 -16.89
C ASP A 182 16.97 -7.36 -18.32
N PHE A 183 16.19 -8.43 -18.50
CA PHE A 183 15.53 -8.68 -19.78
C PHE A 183 14.55 -7.58 -20.16
N THR A 184 13.70 -7.16 -19.22
CA THR A 184 12.69 -6.13 -19.47
C THR A 184 13.34 -4.80 -19.85
N VAL A 185 14.42 -4.43 -19.17
CA VAL A 185 15.22 -3.23 -19.50
C VAL A 185 15.81 -3.31 -20.90
N ARG A 186 16.45 -4.43 -21.24
CA ARG A 186 17.05 -4.64 -22.58
C ARG A 186 16.02 -4.55 -23.69
N MET A 187 14.83 -5.13 -23.50
CA MET A 187 13.74 -5.04 -24.47
C MET A 187 13.33 -3.58 -24.71
N GLU A 188 13.19 -2.79 -23.64
CA GLU A 188 12.84 -1.37 -23.76
C GLU A 188 13.94 -0.57 -24.47
N GLU A 189 15.22 -0.81 -24.18
CA GLU A 189 16.34 -0.21 -24.91
C GLU A 189 16.37 -0.60 -26.40
N ASP A 190 16.04 -1.85 -26.72
CA ASP A 190 15.99 -2.32 -28.10
C ASP A 190 14.82 -1.67 -28.88
N LEU A 191 13.68 -1.44 -28.22
CA LEU A 191 12.57 -0.66 -28.79
C LEU A 191 12.95 0.79 -29.04
N ASP A 192 13.73 1.41 -28.15
CA ASP A 192 14.25 2.78 -28.36
C ASP A 192 15.22 2.82 -29.56
N LYS A 193 16.13 1.85 -29.69
CA LYS A 193 17.02 1.72 -30.86
C LYS A 193 16.24 1.57 -32.16
N ILE A 194 15.13 0.82 -32.15
CA ILE A 194 14.23 0.70 -33.32
C ILE A 194 13.62 2.07 -33.65
N ALA A 195 13.10 2.78 -32.65
CA ALA A 195 12.46 4.08 -32.83
C ALA A 195 13.42 5.14 -33.40
N GLU A 196 14.69 5.08 -33.01
CA GLU A 196 15.76 5.96 -33.52
C GLU A 196 16.32 5.53 -34.88
N GLY A 197 15.95 4.33 -35.37
CA GLY A 197 16.46 3.78 -36.63
C GLY A 197 17.84 3.12 -36.53
N HIS A 198 18.32 2.85 -35.31
CA HIS A 198 19.60 2.18 -35.05
C HIS A 198 19.50 0.64 -35.05
N ALA A 199 18.29 0.07 -35.09
CA ALA A 199 18.07 -1.37 -35.12
C ALA A 199 16.91 -1.80 -36.02
N ASP A 200 17.00 -3.02 -36.57
CA ASP A 200 15.95 -3.63 -37.37
C ASP A 200 14.95 -4.36 -36.47
N TRP A 201 13.69 -3.94 -36.51
CA TRP A 201 12.65 -4.47 -35.64
C TRP A 201 12.36 -5.96 -35.87
N VAL A 202 12.49 -6.44 -37.11
CA VAL A 202 12.23 -7.85 -37.45
C VAL A 202 13.29 -8.73 -36.80
N LYS A 203 14.56 -8.31 -36.84
CA LYS A 203 15.66 -9.07 -36.21
C LYS A 203 15.50 -9.16 -34.68
N ILE A 204 15.15 -8.05 -34.03
CA ILE A 204 14.92 -8.04 -32.58
C ILE A 204 13.73 -8.93 -32.22
N MET A 205 12.61 -8.82 -32.96
CA MET A 205 11.44 -9.66 -32.71
C MET A 205 11.70 -11.14 -32.98
N ASP A 206 12.46 -11.51 -34.00
CA ASP A 206 12.83 -12.91 -34.28
C ASP A 206 13.73 -13.48 -33.16
N ALA A 207 14.68 -12.68 -32.67
CA ALA A 207 15.57 -13.06 -31.57
C ALA A 207 14.81 -13.28 -30.25
N PHE A 208 13.76 -12.49 -29.99
CA PHE A 208 12.87 -12.70 -28.86
C PHE A 208 11.94 -13.90 -29.06
N TYR A 209 11.28 -13.97 -30.22
CA TYR A 209 10.16 -14.88 -30.43
C TYR A 209 10.58 -16.35 -30.46
N ARG A 210 11.75 -16.68 -31.05
CA ARG A 210 12.17 -18.09 -31.16
C ARG A 210 12.37 -18.76 -29.79
N PRO A 211 13.19 -18.23 -28.86
CA PRO A 211 13.31 -18.81 -27.53
C PRO A 211 12.00 -18.75 -26.75
N PHE A 212 11.23 -17.68 -26.92
CA PHE A 212 9.92 -17.56 -26.27
C PHE A 212 8.95 -18.64 -26.70
N ALA A 213 8.87 -18.94 -28.00
CA ALA A 213 7.98 -19.97 -28.53
C ALA A 213 8.33 -21.37 -27.98
N ASP A 214 9.62 -21.69 -27.87
CA ASP A 214 10.08 -22.94 -27.28
C ASP A 214 9.73 -23.01 -25.78
N ALA A 215 9.92 -21.91 -25.04
CA ALA A 215 9.53 -21.81 -23.64
C ALA A 215 8.00 -21.98 -23.46
N VAL A 216 7.19 -21.39 -24.33
CA VAL A 216 5.73 -21.56 -24.32
C VAL A 216 5.32 -23.01 -24.59
N GLN A 217 5.96 -23.69 -25.55
CA GLN A 217 5.67 -25.11 -25.81
C GLN A 217 6.00 -25.99 -24.60
N LYS A 218 7.15 -25.75 -23.97
CA LYS A 218 7.55 -26.45 -22.74
C LYS A 218 6.57 -26.18 -21.61
N ALA A 219 6.22 -24.91 -21.39
CA ALA A 219 5.24 -24.52 -20.39
C ALA A 219 3.87 -25.17 -20.66
N GLN A 220 3.39 -25.22 -21.90
CA GLN A 220 2.12 -25.88 -22.21
C GLN A 220 2.12 -27.39 -21.91
N ALA A 221 3.28 -28.06 -22.03
CA ALA A 221 3.42 -29.48 -21.76
C ALA A 221 3.62 -29.79 -20.27
N GLU A 222 4.38 -28.96 -19.56
CA GLU A 222 4.86 -29.23 -18.20
C GLU A 222 4.19 -28.39 -17.12
N MET A 223 3.65 -27.21 -17.47
CA MET A 223 3.00 -26.33 -16.51
C MET A 223 1.81 -27.10 -15.94
N PRO A 224 1.70 -27.19 -14.60
CA PRO A 224 0.55 -27.81 -14.01
C PRO A 224 -0.65 -27.13 -14.63
N GLN A 225 -1.56 -27.90 -15.20
CA GLN A 225 -2.95 -27.48 -15.17
C GLN A 225 -3.32 -27.55 -13.70
N THR A 226 -2.89 -26.54 -12.94
CA THR A 226 -3.70 -25.97 -11.89
C THR A 226 -4.96 -25.52 -12.63
N LYS A 227 -5.82 -26.50 -12.92
CA LYS A 227 -7.15 -26.43 -12.40
C LYS A 227 -6.92 -26.10 -10.92
N SER A 228 -6.78 -24.81 -10.62
CA SER A 228 -7.64 -24.13 -9.66
C SER A 228 -9.08 -24.38 -10.14
N GLY A 229 -9.43 -25.67 -10.23
CA GLY A 229 -10.75 -26.18 -10.19
C GLY A 229 -11.25 -25.55 -8.91
N PRO A 230 -12.34 -24.80 -9.00
CA PRO A 230 -12.87 -24.07 -7.88
C PRO A 230 -12.75 -24.90 -6.59
N GLU A 231 -12.04 -24.41 -5.57
CA GLU A 231 -11.69 -25.23 -4.41
C GLU A 231 -12.98 -25.75 -3.77
N PRO A 232 -13.13 -27.08 -3.59
CA PRO A 232 -14.32 -27.62 -2.97
C PRO A 232 -14.39 -27.18 -1.53
N ILE A 233 -15.50 -26.56 -1.15
CA ILE A 233 -15.68 -26.05 0.23
C ILE A 233 -16.13 -27.15 1.21
N GLY A 234 -16.24 -28.39 0.74
CA GLY A 234 -16.67 -29.55 1.53
C GLY A 234 -18.18 -29.58 1.83
N ARG A 235 -19.00 -28.78 1.15
CA ARG A 235 -20.47 -28.82 1.27
C ARG A 235 -21.17 -28.87 -0.08
N ASN A 236 -22.33 -29.52 -0.13
CA ASN A 236 -23.11 -29.66 -1.36
C ASN A 236 -24.04 -28.46 -1.58
N CYS A 237 -24.33 -28.18 -2.84
CA CYS A 237 -25.23 -27.13 -3.24
C CYS A 237 -26.66 -27.50 -2.84
N PRO A 238 -27.41 -26.59 -2.19
CA PRO A 238 -28.78 -26.85 -1.74
C PRO A 238 -29.77 -27.06 -2.89
N THR A 239 -29.42 -26.66 -4.11
CA THR A 239 -30.29 -26.77 -5.30
C THR A 239 -29.98 -27.99 -6.16
N CYS A 240 -28.70 -28.27 -6.40
CA CYS A 240 -28.24 -29.29 -7.36
C CYS A 240 -27.68 -30.55 -6.66
N ASN A 241 -27.44 -30.48 -5.34
CA ASN A 241 -26.68 -31.45 -4.52
C ASN A 241 -25.28 -31.82 -5.04
N ARG A 242 -24.78 -31.11 -6.07
CA ARG A 242 -23.38 -31.19 -6.52
C ARG A 242 -22.50 -30.35 -5.60
N GLU A 243 -21.19 -30.60 -5.64
CA GLU A 243 -20.21 -29.93 -4.80
C GLU A 243 -20.21 -28.41 -5.01
N LEU A 244 -20.13 -27.63 -3.93
CA LEU A 244 -19.92 -26.19 -3.99
C LEU A 244 -18.43 -25.89 -4.02
N VAL A 245 -18.10 -24.83 -4.73
CA VAL A 245 -16.71 -24.54 -5.06
C VAL A 245 -16.41 -23.04 -5.08
N ILE A 246 -15.17 -22.65 -4.72
CA ILE A 246 -14.73 -21.25 -4.68
C ILE A 246 -14.34 -20.76 -6.08
N ARG A 247 -14.96 -19.68 -6.54
CA ARG A 247 -14.63 -18.98 -7.78
C ARG A 247 -14.25 -17.54 -7.48
N TYR A 248 -13.46 -16.95 -8.38
CA TYR A 248 -13.09 -15.54 -8.33
C TYR A 248 -13.91 -14.77 -9.38
N GLY A 249 -14.50 -13.64 -8.96
CA GLY A 249 -15.24 -12.75 -9.83
C GLY A 249 -14.84 -11.30 -9.59
N ARG A 250 -15.51 -10.37 -10.28
CA ARG A 250 -15.27 -8.92 -10.16
C ARG A 250 -15.29 -8.39 -8.71
N PHE A 251 -16.02 -9.06 -7.82
CA PHE A 251 -16.21 -8.65 -6.43
C PHE A 251 -15.39 -9.48 -5.42
N GLY A 252 -14.42 -10.27 -5.90
CA GLY A 252 -13.58 -11.15 -5.08
C GLY A 252 -14.03 -12.61 -5.13
N LYS A 253 -13.57 -13.38 -4.13
CA LYS A 253 -13.94 -14.79 -3.95
C LYS A 253 -15.43 -14.95 -3.65
N PHE A 254 -16.08 -15.91 -4.29
CA PHE A 254 -17.47 -16.29 -4.07
C PHE A 254 -17.65 -17.80 -4.25
N ILE A 255 -18.73 -18.35 -3.72
CA ILE A 255 -19.00 -19.78 -3.81
C ILE A 255 -20.04 -20.01 -4.91
N SER A 256 -19.89 -21.08 -5.70
CA SER A 256 -20.81 -21.45 -6.79
C SER A 256 -21.03 -22.97 -6.88
N CYS A 257 -22.17 -23.44 -7.43
CA CYS A 257 -22.35 -24.87 -7.75
C CYS A 257 -21.35 -25.27 -8.85
N SER A 258 -20.64 -26.38 -8.63
CA SER A 258 -19.76 -27.01 -9.63
C SER A 258 -20.48 -27.29 -10.96
N GLY A 259 -21.79 -27.52 -10.92
CA GLY A 259 -22.67 -27.73 -12.07
C GLY A 259 -23.05 -26.49 -12.87
N PHE A 260 -22.42 -25.33 -12.68
CA PHE A 260 -22.61 -24.18 -13.57
C PHE A 260 -22.16 -24.51 -15.00
N PRO A 261 -22.93 -24.19 -16.06
CA PRO A 261 -24.06 -23.24 -16.12
C PRO A 261 -25.46 -23.82 -15.84
N GLU A 262 -25.60 -25.13 -15.66
CA GLU A 262 -26.88 -25.81 -15.43
C GLU A 262 -27.50 -25.44 -14.08
N CYS A 263 -26.66 -25.26 -13.05
CA CYS A 263 -27.05 -24.71 -11.76
C CYS A 263 -26.36 -23.37 -11.51
N ARG A 264 -27.14 -22.30 -11.39
CA ARG A 264 -26.67 -20.92 -11.17
C ARG A 264 -26.65 -20.51 -9.70
N TYR A 265 -26.63 -21.46 -8.78
CA TYR A 265 -26.49 -21.17 -7.35
C TYR A 265 -25.13 -20.52 -7.08
N THR A 266 -25.17 -19.34 -6.46
CA THR A 266 -24.00 -18.59 -6.03
C THR A 266 -24.27 -17.94 -4.68
N GLU A 267 -23.26 -17.85 -3.85
CA GLU A 267 -23.32 -17.16 -2.56
C GLU A 267 -21.99 -16.44 -2.30
N PRO A 268 -22.00 -15.32 -1.56
CA PRO A 268 -20.78 -14.58 -1.25
C PRO A 268 -19.88 -15.40 -0.32
N TRP A 269 -18.57 -15.34 -0.53
CA TRP A 269 -17.64 -15.81 0.48
C TRP A 269 -17.64 -14.81 1.64
N LEU A 270 -17.99 -15.28 2.83
CA LEU A 270 -17.99 -14.47 4.03
C LEU A 270 -16.71 -14.74 4.82
N GLU A 271 -15.83 -13.75 4.88
CA GLU A 271 -14.58 -13.84 5.64
C GLU A 271 -14.89 -13.67 7.12
N LYS A 272 -14.85 -14.78 7.85
CA LYS A 272 -15.13 -14.82 9.29
C LYS A 272 -13.96 -14.20 10.05
N ILE A 273 -14.25 -13.22 10.90
CA ILE A 273 -13.20 -12.53 11.68
C ILE A 273 -12.93 -13.18 13.04
N GLY A 274 -13.62 -14.29 13.37
CA GLY A 274 -13.45 -15.00 14.65
C GLY A 274 -14.09 -14.30 15.85
N VAL A 275 -14.96 -13.30 15.62
CA VAL A 275 -15.64 -12.54 16.69
C VAL A 275 -17.13 -12.89 16.72
N ALA A 276 -17.70 -13.08 17.91
CA ALA A 276 -19.12 -13.34 18.08
C ALA A 276 -19.94 -12.03 18.03
N CYS A 277 -21.06 -12.06 17.31
CA CYS A 277 -22.00 -10.95 17.22
C CYS A 277 -22.60 -10.66 18.60
N PRO A 278 -22.66 -9.39 19.04
CA PRO A 278 -23.15 -9.05 20.37
C PRO A 278 -24.67 -9.24 20.49
N LYS A 279 -25.41 -9.21 19.36
CA LYS A 279 -26.87 -9.38 19.35
C LYS A 279 -27.31 -10.85 19.36
N CYS A 280 -26.70 -11.70 18.53
CA CYS A 280 -27.17 -13.07 18.29
C CYS A 280 -26.14 -14.15 18.57
N LYS A 281 -24.92 -13.79 19.01
CA LYS A 281 -23.76 -14.69 19.19
C LYS A 281 -23.32 -15.45 17.94
N GLY A 282 -23.91 -15.17 16.77
CA GLY A 282 -23.47 -15.69 15.48
C GLY A 282 -22.11 -15.12 15.07
N GLU A 283 -21.48 -15.69 14.05
CA GLU A 283 -20.16 -15.24 13.61
C GLU A 283 -20.22 -13.87 12.92
N MET A 284 -19.27 -13.00 13.22
CA MET A 284 -19.06 -11.75 12.51
C MET A 284 -18.25 -12.00 11.23
N VAL A 285 -18.61 -11.27 10.19
CA VAL A 285 -18.03 -11.40 8.85
C VAL A 285 -17.63 -10.04 8.31
N GLU A 286 -16.51 -9.99 7.59
CA GLU A 286 -16.08 -8.82 6.86
C GLU A 286 -16.86 -8.69 5.54
N ARG A 287 -17.36 -7.48 5.24
CA ARG A 287 -18.10 -7.16 4.03
C ARG A 287 -17.60 -5.84 3.43
N LYS A 288 -17.81 -5.68 2.12
CA LYS A 288 -17.46 -4.44 1.39
C LYS A 288 -18.73 -3.81 0.81
N THR A 289 -18.85 -2.50 0.95
CA THR A 289 -19.91 -1.72 0.28
C THR A 289 -19.67 -1.67 -1.23
N ARG A 290 -20.66 -1.25 -2.02
CA ARG A 290 -20.51 -1.01 -3.47
C ARG A 290 -19.40 -0.01 -3.80
N LYS A 291 -19.05 0.88 -2.86
CA LYS A 291 -17.95 1.85 -2.97
C LYS A 291 -16.61 1.34 -2.41
N GLY A 292 -16.52 0.05 -2.08
CA GLY A 292 -15.29 -0.59 -1.60
C GLY A 292 -14.99 -0.40 -0.11
N ARG A 293 -15.73 0.44 0.62
CA ARG A 293 -15.53 0.62 2.07
C ARG A 293 -15.86 -0.67 2.83
N VAL A 294 -14.92 -1.12 3.66
CA VAL A 294 -15.06 -2.30 4.52
C VAL A 294 -15.98 -1.99 5.71
N PHE A 295 -16.80 -2.96 6.08
CA PHE A 295 -17.60 -2.97 7.30
C PHE A 295 -17.74 -4.40 7.82
N PHE A 296 -18.00 -4.56 9.10
CA PHE A 296 -18.15 -5.85 9.76
C PHE A 296 -19.62 -6.05 10.10
N GLY A 297 -20.22 -7.12 9.61
CA GLY A 297 -21.64 -7.43 9.83
C GLY A 297 -21.82 -8.80 10.44
N CYS A 298 -23.00 -9.06 11.01
CA CYS A 298 -23.35 -10.41 11.42
C CYS A 298 -23.53 -11.34 10.20
N GLY A 299 -22.98 -12.55 10.27
CA GLY A 299 -23.14 -13.59 9.25
C GLY A 299 -24.59 -14.02 9.04
N ASN A 300 -25.44 -13.93 10.08
CA ASN A 300 -26.85 -14.34 10.05
C ASN A 300 -27.80 -13.28 9.45
N TYR A 301 -27.29 -12.25 8.77
CA TYR A 301 -28.14 -11.32 8.02
C TYR A 301 -28.96 -12.10 6.96
N PRO A 302 -30.29 -11.88 6.82
CA PRO A 302 -31.07 -10.74 7.31
C PRO A 302 -31.69 -10.89 8.71
N GLU A 303 -31.52 -12.02 9.39
CA GLU A 303 -32.11 -12.26 10.72
C GLU A 303 -31.44 -11.42 11.82
N CYS A 304 -30.18 -11.03 11.63
CA CYS A 304 -29.47 -10.09 12.48
C CYS A 304 -28.89 -8.93 11.67
N ASP A 305 -29.24 -7.71 12.06
CA ASP A 305 -28.89 -6.45 11.39
C ASP A 305 -27.65 -5.75 11.98
N PHE A 306 -26.94 -6.40 12.91
CA PHE A 306 -25.78 -5.79 13.56
C PHE A 306 -24.65 -5.54 12.55
N THR A 307 -24.15 -4.30 12.56
CA THR A 307 -23.02 -3.86 11.73
C THR A 307 -22.11 -2.90 12.51
N SER A 308 -20.83 -2.90 12.16
CA SER A 308 -19.80 -2.00 12.69
C SER A 308 -18.88 -1.54 11.56
N TRP A 309 -18.50 -0.26 11.58
CA TRP A 309 -17.49 0.28 10.67
C TRP A 309 -16.05 0.07 11.16
N LYS A 310 -15.87 -0.16 12.45
CA LYS A 310 -14.58 -0.45 13.09
C LYS A 310 -14.46 -1.95 13.32
N ARG A 311 -13.24 -2.50 13.18
CA ARG A 311 -12.98 -3.94 13.35
C ARG A 311 -13.26 -4.36 14.80
N PRO A 312 -14.21 -5.27 15.03
CA PRO A 312 -14.42 -5.87 16.35
C PRO A 312 -13.24 -6.72 16.79
N LEU A 313 -13.02 -6.79 18.10
CA LEU A 313 -12.06 -7.69 18.75
C LEU A 313 -12.79 -8.88 19.38
N SER A 314 -12.11 -10.02 19.49
CA SER A 314 -12.63 -11.25 20.12
C SER A 314 -12.79 -11.10 21.63
N GLN A 315 -11.92 -10.29 22.23
CA GLN A 315 -11.86 -10.04 23.67
C GLN A 315 -13.01 -9.11 24.13
N PRO A 316 -13.73 -9.46 25.21
CA PRO A 316 -14.76 -8.59 25.77
C PRO A 316 -14.13 -7.40 26.52
N CYS A 317 -14.89 -6.33 26.68
CA CYS A 317 -14.46 -5.16 27.44
C CYS A 317 -14.21 -5.54 28.92
N PRO A 318 -13.04 -5.24 29.49
CA PRO A 318 -12.75 -5.52 30.91
C PRO A 318 -13.73 -4.86 31.89
N SER A 319 -14.29 -3.71 31.51
CA SER A 319 -15.16 -2.92 32.40
C SER A 319 -16.63 -3.38 32.40
N CYS A 320 -17.16 -3.84 31.26
CA CYS A 320 -18.59 -4.14 31.13
C CYS A 320 -18.93 -5.43 30.37
N GLY A 321 -17.93 -6.16 29.85
CA GLY A 321 -18.13 -7.35 29.03
C GLY A 321 -18.61 -7.08 27.59
N GLY A 322 -18.80 -5.81 27.23
CA GLY A 322 -19.27 -5.37 25.91
C GLY A 322 -18.26 -5.57 24.79
N MET A 323 -18.69 -5.43 23.54
CA MET A 323 -17.81 -5.61 22.37
C MET A 323 -16.80 -4.45 22.23
N LEU A 324 -15.52 -4.79 22.09
CA LEU A 324 -14.44 -3.86 21.77
C LEU A 324 -14.26 -3.72 20.26
N VAL A 325 -13.95 -2.50 19.81
CA VAL A 325 -13.57 -2.20 18.42
C VAL A 325 -12.25 -1.44 18.36
N ILE A 326 -11.46 -1.66 17.31
CA ILE A 326 -10.20 -0.92 17.10
C ILE A 326 -10.53 0.56 16.85
N ALA A 327 -10.09 1.44 17.75
CA ALA A 327 -10.33 2.88 17.64
C ALA A 327 -9.19 3.58 16.90
N ASN A 328 -7.94 3.25 17.24
CA ASN A 328 -6.72 3.73 16.61
C ASN A 328 -5.60 2.66 16.71
N LYS A 329 -4.35 3.01 16.39
CA LYS A 329 -3.22 2.06 16.42
C LYS A 329 -2.87 1.53 17.83
N ARG A 330 -3.30 2.20 18.90
CA ARG A 330 -2.92 1.89 20.30
C ARG A 330 -4.09 1.57 21.21
N GLU A 331 -5.31 1.96 20.84
CA GLU A 331 -6.50 1.87 21.68
C GLU A 331 -7.65 1.15 20.98
N ALA A 332 -8.34 0.33 21.76
CA ALA A 332 -9.67 -0.20 21.46
C ALA A 332 -10.72 0.57 22.26
N GLN A 333 -11.91 0.74 21.69
CA GLN A 333 -13.04 1.41 22.32
C GLN A 333 -14.19 0.43 22.50
N CYS A 334 -14.82 0.42 23.68
CA CYS A 334 -16.03 -0.36 23.88
C CYS A 334 -17.24 0.33 23.23
N ILE A 335 -18.07 -0.43 22.52
CA ILE A 335 -19.30 0.09 21.91
C ILE A 335 -20.33 0.47 22.99
N ASP A 336 -20.40 -0.31 24.08
CA ASP A 336 -21.45 -0.18 25.10
C ASP A 336 -21.15 0.88 26.15
N CYS A 337 -19.96 0.85 26.76
CA CYS A 337 -19.59 1.80 27.82
C CYS A 337 -18.70 2.96 27.34
N GLN A 338 -18.28 2.97 26.08
CA GLN A 338 -17.39 3.99 25.49
C GLN A 338 -16.00 4.10 26.14
N GLU A 339 -15.63 3.17 27.01
CA GLU A 339 -14.30 3.12 27.63
C GLU A 339 -13.22 2.77 26.60
N ASN A 340 -12.07 3.45 26.69
CA ASN A 340 -10.90 3.16 25.87
C ASN A 340 -9.93 2.26 26.64
N VAL A 341 -9.46 1.21 25.98
CA VAL A 341 -8.55 0.21 26.53
C VAL A 341 -7.33 0.10 25.61
N LEU A 342 -6.14 -0.04 26.18
CA LEU A 342 -4.93 -0.24 25.39
C LEU A 342 -4.96 -1.59 24.66
N LEU A 343 -4.71 -1.56 23.35
CA LEU A 343 -4.72 -2.75 22.49
C LEU A 343 -3.72 -3.81 22.96
N ASP A 344 -2.56 -3.40 23.47
CA ASP A 344 -1.52 -4.32 23.95
C ASP A 344 -2.01 -5.15 25.15
N VAL A 345 -2.80 -4.56 26.04
CA VAL A 345 -3.38 -5.25 27.20
C VAL A 345 -4.45 -6.25 26.75
N VAL A 346 -5.26 -5.85 25.76
CA VAL A 346 -6.33 -6.69 25.21
C VAL A 346 -5.79 -7.84 24.37
N LEU A 347 -4.67 -7.66 23.67
CA LEU A 347 -4.08 -8.70 22.82
C LEU A 347 -3.11 -9.61 23.58
N ALA A 348 -2.52 -9.17 24.70
CA ALA A 348 -1.64 -9.99 25.54
C ALA A 348 -2.36 -11.16 26.24
N GLU A 349 -3.69 -11.12 26.37
CA GLU A 349 -4.51 -12.18 26.97
C GLU A 349 -5.04 -13.20 25.93
N SER A 350 -4.50 -13.22 24.69
CA SER A 350 -5.00 -14.03 23.55
C SER A 350 -4.27 -15.34 23.34
#